data_AF-A0A126R1X2-F1
#
_entry.id   AF-A0A126R1X2-F1
#
_cell.length_a   1.000
_cell.length_b   1.000
_cell.length_c   1.000
_cell.angle_alpha   90.00
_cell.angle_beta   90.00
_cell.angle_gamma   90.00
#
_symmetry.space_group_name_H-M   'P 1'
#
loop_
_entity.id
_entity.type
_entity.pdbx_description
1 polymer ?
#
loop_
_entity_poly.entity_id
_entity_poly.type
_entity_poly.pdbx_seq_one_letter_code
_entity_poly.pdbx_strand_id
1 'polypeptide(L)' 'MIIEKVSKNDEWEDYYIKSKSSNKHYIITFDILEDTVSCDCEDFRYRKENLKFGGVKLKDRESHCKHIKKILRIRNELI' A
#
# COMPACT_ATOMS: atom_id res chain seq x y z
N MET A 1 -14.46 -3.94 -3.40
CA MET A 1 -13.16 -3.33 -3.75
C MET A 1 -12.58 -4.17 -4.88
N ILE A 2 -12.16 -3.55 -5.97
CA ILE A 2 -11.48 -4.20 -7.10
C ILE A 2 -9.99 -3.89 -6.92
N ILE A 3 -9.13 -4.88 -7.16
CA ILE A 3 -7.69 -4.77 -6.98
C ILE A 3 -7.05 -5.26 -8.27
N GLU A 4 -6.23 -4.41 -8.87
CA GLU A 4 -5.55 -4.68 -10.13
C GLU A 4 -4.06 -4.37 -9.96
N LYS A 5 -3.21 -5.27 -10.42
CA LYS A 5 -1.76 -5.05 -10.43
C LYS A 5 -1.43 -4.24 -11.68
N VAL A 6 -0.86 -3.05 -11.50
CA VAL A 6 -0.63 -2.10 -12.60
C VAL A 6 0.76 -2.25 -13.18
N SER A 7 1.75 -2.45 -12.30
CA SER A 7 3.15 -2.53 -12.70
C SER A 7 3.92 -3.44 -11.75
N LYS A 8 4.94 -4.12 -12.29
CA LYS A 8 5.93 -4.85 -11.51
C LYS A 8 7.25 -4.84 -12.24
N ASN A 9 8.25 -4.26 -11.60
CA ASN A 9 9.65 -4.41 -11.97
C ASN A 9 10.43 -4.95 -10.75
N ASP A 10 11.75 -5.11 -10.87
CA ASP A 10 12.60 -5.57 -9.76
C ASP A 10 12.65 -4.59 -8.59
N GLU A 11 12.39 -3.30 -8.83
CA GLU A 11 12.47 -2.24 -7.81
C GLU A 11 11.11 -1.91 -7.17
N TRP A 12 10.04 -1.91 -7.98
CA TRP A 12 8.73 -1.39 -7.58
C TRP A 12 7.60 -2.33 -7.99
N GLU A 13 6.57 -2.39 -7.16
CA GLU A 13 5.32 -3.09 -7.48
C GLU A 13 4.09 -2.23 -7.14
N ASP A 14 3.30 -1.91 -8.16
CA ASP A 14 2.14 -1.02 -8.03
C ASP A 14 0.82 -1.78 -8.12
N TYR A 15 -0.09 -1.47 -7.19
CA TYR A 15 -1.45 -1.96 -7.13
C TYR A 15 -2.44 -0.81 -7.20
N TYR A 16 -3.40 -0.94 -8.09
CA TYR A 16 -4.57 -0.07 -8.17
C TYR A 16 -5.73 -0.70 -7.41
N ILE A 17 -6.38 0.10 -6.58
CA ILE A 17 -7.50 -0.31 -5.75
C ILE A 17 -8.67 0.62 -5.99
N LYS A 18 -9.76 0.07 -6.50
CA LYS A 18 -11.03 0.78 -6.66
C LYS A 18 -12.03 0.40 -5.58
N SER A 19 -12.48 1.36 -4.80
CA SER A 19 -13.56 1.16 -3.83
C SER A 19 -14.90 1.04 -4.55
N LYS A 20 -15.60 -0.09 -4.39
CA LYS A 20 -16.93 -0.32 -5.01
C LYS A 20 -17.99 0.63 -4.45
N SER A 21 -17.87 1.02 -3.18
CA SER A 21 -18.91 1.78 -2.46
C SER A 21 -18.80 3.29 -2.62
N SER A 22 -17.65 3.82 -3.02
CA SER A 22 -17.40 5.27 -2.99
C SER A 22 -16.85 5.83 -4.31
N ASN A 23 -16.69 5.00 -5.34
CA ASN A 23 -15.99 5.29 -6.60
C ASN A 23 -14.56 5.88 -6.45
N LYS A 24 -14.04 5.99 -5.22
CA LYS A 24 -12.67 6.38 -4.91
C LYS A 24 -11.70 5.31 -5.39
N HIS A 25 -10.57 5.75 -5.90
CA HIS A 25 -9.46 4.91 -6.32
C HIS A 25 -8.21 5.26 -5.53
N TYR A 26 -7.36 4.26 -5.33
CA TYR A 26 -6.11 4.38 -4.60
C TYR A 26 -5.02 3.61 -5.34
N ILE A 27 -3.79 4.10 -5.27
CA ILE A 27 -2.57 3.46 -5.73
C ILE A 27 -1.78 3.06 -4.49
N ILE A 28 -1.29 1.82 -4.48
CA ILE A 28 -0.36 1.30 -3.50
C ILE A 28 0.92 0.94 -4.22
N THR A 29 2.03 1.50 -3.76
CA THR A 29 3.36 1.25 -4.31
C THR A 29 4.17 0.52 -3.26
N PHE A 30 4.68 -0.64 -3.62
CA PHE A 30 5.66 -1.40 -2.85
C PHE A 30 7.03 -1.07 -3.43
N ASP A 31 7.93 -0.61 -2.57
CA ASP A 31 9.35 -0.51 -2.83
C ASP A 31 10.00 -1.82 -2.36
N ILE A 32 10.40 -2.64 -3.33
CA ILE A 32 10.97 -3.97 -3.07
C ILE A 32 12.39 -3.83 -2.50
N LEU A 33 13.14 -2.81 -2.94
CA LEU A 33 14.52 -2.58 -2.50
C LEU A 33 14.56 -2.08 -1.06
N GLU A 34 13.71 -1.10 -0.74
CA GLU A 34 13.68 -0.49 0.59
C GLU A 34 12.78 -1.26 1.58
N ASP A 35 12.10 -2.33 1.15
CA ASP A 35 11.12 -3.06 1.96
C ASP A 35 10.05 -2.12 2.55
N THR A 36 9.57 -1.17 1.73
CA THR A 36 8.56 -0.20 2.13
C THR A 36 7.30 -0.27 1.27
N VAL A 37 6.20 0.26 1.81
CA VAL A 37 4.92 0.36 1.12
C VAL A 37 4.31 1.73 1.35
N SER A 38 3.72 2.28 0.30
CA SER A 38 3.01 3.56 0.31
C SER A 38 1.61 3.39 -0.25
N CYS A 39 0.65 4.17 0.26
CA CYS A 39 -0.70 4.25 -0.30
C CYS A 39 -1.12 5.71 -0.39
N ASP A 40 -1.75 6.14 -1.48
CA ASP A 40 -2.21 7.53 -1.64
C ASP A 40 -3.46 7.87 -0.82
N CYS A 41 -4.08 6.89 -0.14
CA CYS A 41 -5.29 7.12 0.62
C CYS A 41 -5.09 8.10 1.79
N GLU A 42 -6.14 8.86 2.11
CA GLU A 42 -6.13 9.89 3.15
C GLU A 42 -5.69 9.35 4.53
N ASP A 43 -6.17 8.16 4.92
CA ASP A 43 -5.79 7.49 6.17
C ASP A 43 -4.29 7.18 6.23
N PHE A 44 -3.67 6.80 5.11
CA PHE A 44 -2.23 6.57 5.05
C PHE A 44 -1.44 7.87 5.13
N ARG A 45 -1.89 8.92 4.42
CA ARG A 45 -1.26 10.25 4.52
C ARG A 45 -1.23 10.76 5.95
N TYR A 46 -2.35 10.65 6.68
CA TYR A 46 -2.43 11.08 8.07
C TYR A 46 -1.48 10.27 8.99
N ARG A 47 -1.36 8.96 8.78
CA ARG A 47 -0.38 8.12 9.50
C ARG A 47 1.06 8.49 9.15
N LYS A 48 1.32 8.81 7.88
CA LYS A 48 2.63 9.18 7.35
C LYS A 48 3.11 10.56 7.77
N GLU A 49 2.23 11.51 8.09
CA GLU A 49 2.65 12.83 8.63
C GLU A 49 3.52 12.70 9.90
N ASN A 50 3.42 11.56 10.61
CA ASN A 50 4.27 11.23 11.75
C ASN A 50 5.56 10.46 11.41
N LEU A 51 5.79 10.11 10.15
CA LEU A 51 6.91 9.29 9.68
C LEU A 51 7.76 10.06 8.66
N LYS A 52 9.08 10.12 8.90
CA LYS A 52 10.03 10.78 7.97
C LYS A 52 9.88 10.19 6.56
N PHE A 53 9.94 11.08 5.57
CA PHE A 53 9.89 10.84 4.12
C PHE A 53 10.18 9.39 3.66
N GLY A 54 9.25 8.77 2.94
CA GLY A 54 9.37 7.40 2.39
C GLY A 54 8.06 6.62 2.49
N GLY A 55 8.01 5.37 2.01
CA GLY A 55 6.94 4.44 2.41
C GLY A 55 7.09 4.04 3.87
N VAL A 56 6.12 3.31 4.42
CA VAL A 56 6.26 2.66 5.74
C VAL A 56 6.86 1.27 5.55
N LYS A 57 7.67 0.78 6.49
CA LYS A 57 8.29 -0.54 6.35
C LYS A 57 7.22 -1.65 6.29
N LEU A 58 7.47 -2.71 5.53
CA LEU A 58 6.53 -3.84 5.39
C LEU A 58 6.32 -4.57 6.73
N LYS A 59 7.35 -4.59 7.59
CA LYS A 59 7.23 -5.09 8.97
C LYS A 59 6.36 -4.22 9.91
N ASP A 60 6.16 -2.94 9.58
CA ASP A 60 5.48 -1.98 10.46
C ASP A 60 3.95 -2.00 10.28
N ARG A 61 3.33 -3.10 10.72
CA ARG A 61 1.90 -3.38 10.50
C ARG A 61 0.95 -2.33 11.12
N GLU A 62 1.42 -1.54 12.09
CA GLU A 62 0.63 -0.51 12.77
C GLU A 62 0.41 0.72 11.89
N SER A 63 1.40 1.11 11.09
CA SER A 63 1.32 2.25 10.18
C SER A 63 0.60 1.93 8.86
N HIS A 64 0.22 0.67 8.63
CA HIS A 64 -0.47 0.26 7.41
C HIS A 64 -1.95 0.65 7.44
N CYS A 65 -2.40 1.32 6.39
CA CYS A 65 -3.82 1.57 6.16
C CYS A 65 -4.56 0.25 5.81
N LYS A 66 -5.89 0.29 5.86
CA LYS A 66 -6.74 -0.87 5.50
C LYS A 66 -6.48 -1.42 4.09
N HIS A 67 -6.02 -0.58 3.16
CA HIS A 67 -5.76 -0.97 1.78
C HIS A 67 -4.47 -1.77 1.66
N ILE A 68 -3.38 -1.29 2.29
CA ILE A 68 -2.08 -1.99 2.36
C ILE A 68 -2.26 -3.35 3.03
N LYS A 69 -2.92 -3.39 4.19
CA LYS A 69 -3.22 -4.65 4.90
C LYS A 69 -3.94 -5.67 4.02
N LYS A 70 -4.81 -5.20 3.13
CA LYS A 70 -5.55 -6.07 2.21
C LYS A 70 -4.66 -6.62 1.09
N ILE A 71 -3.76 -5.81 0.53
CA ILE A 71 -2.79 -6.30 -0.46
C ILE A 71 -1.81 -7.30 0.18
N LEU A 72 -1.31 -7.01 1.37
CA LEU A 72 -0.43 -7.94 2.10
C LEU A 72 -1.10 -9.30 2.35
N ARG A 73 -2.42 -9.32 2.62
CA ARG A 73 -3.21 -10.56 2.72
C ARG A 73 -3.25 -11.33 1.41
N ILE A 74 -3.41 -10.62 0.28
CA ILE A 74 -3.48 -11.23 -1.05
C ILE A 74 -2.10 -11.74 -1.49
N ARG A 75 -1.03 -11.02 -1.15
CA ARG A 75 0.36 -11.41 -1.40
C ARG A 75 0.84 -12.57 -0.51
N ASN A 76 0.03 -13.00 0.46
CA ASN A 76 0.37 -14.04 1.42
C ASN A 76 1.60 -13.71 2.30
N GLU A 77 1.91 -12.41 2.47
CA GLU A 77 3.01 -11.90 3.30
C GLU A 77 2.58 -11.62 4.75
N LEU A 78 1.45 -12.19 5.15
CA LEU A 78 0.89 -12.18 6.50
C LEU A 78 1.07 -13.53 7.21
N ILE A 79 2.16 -14.23 6.89
CA ILE A 79 2.64 -15.37 7.68
C ILE A 79 3.27 -14.86 8.99
#